data_AF-A0A671RNP4-F1
#
_entry.id   AF-A0A671RNP4-F1
#
_cell.length_a   1.000
_cell.length_b   1.000
_cell.length_c   1.000
_cell.angle_alpha   90.00
_cell.angle_beta   90.00
_cell.angle_gamma   90.00
#
_symmetry.space_group_name_H-M   'P 1'
#
loop_
_entity.id
_entity.type
_entity.pdbx_description
1 polymer ?
#
loop_
_entity_poly.entity_id
_entity_poly.type
_entity_poly.pdbx_seq_one_letter_code
_entity_poly.pdbx_strand_id
1 'polypeptide(L)'
;MNYFKQYLLKCTAILVVVFVYVYSIQALFHCDQVQYTLVPVAGWQDLGTAFMEHKEQIKLLIKQDDDLGVPSYDDIFRDDEEDEEGDGDDSGNESDGSAEPSGKRRRYDEARFHIHIQSLYLFYFQAALVMFELAWVMSKDTKDMLWWSVIGVTDQWIHDKIPHMKYVTDIATLQRHVSRHNHRNEDEENSLSIDCMRITFEYDLRLVLYQHWSLYESICNSCYTSCSFKLWSINGQKKLQEFLADMGLPLKQVRQKFNSMDMTIKENLREVIEESANKFSMKDIRVQTFAVHFGFKNRFLASDVVHAAAALLENVEKDETPTDNFIKALDCLSRSNLERLHLGIDLAKKKLKAIQQTVASCICTNLILSQGPFLYCHLLEGTPDVKLFSKPLALTLLCKYLLKTFVCSTRNKRCKILPLIMAAPLDVEKGTVIVLGIPPESETSDKKNFFGRAFEKAAESTSSRTLHDHFDTSVIELKMEDRGKFLDALITLLS
;
A
#
# COMPACT_ATOMS: atom_id res chain seq x y z
N MET A 1 7.25 -37.75 -26.25
CA MET A 1 7.94 -36.45 -26.35
C MET A 1 7.14 -35.48 -25.50
N ASN A 2 7.52 -35.36 -24.22
CA ASN A 2 6.72 -34.67 -23.20
C ASN A 2 6.90 -33.16 -23.34
N TYR A 3 5.83 -32.46 -23.71
CA TYR A 3 5.75 -31.00 -23.61
C TYR A 3 5.70 -30.62 -22.13
N PHE A 4 6.84 -30.29 -21.52
CA PHE A 4 6.87 -29.60 -20.24
C PHE A 4 6.31 -28.19 -20.44
N LYS A 5 5.09 -27.96 -19.96
CA LYS A 5 4.49 -26.62 -19.90
C LYS A 5 5.11 -25.88 -18.71
N GLN A 6 5.96 -24.91 -18.99
CA GLN A 6 6.49 -23.99 -17.99
C GLN A 6 5.57 -22.76 -17.95
N TYR A 7 4.99 -22.45 -16.79
CA TYR A 7 4.13 -21.28 -16.58
C TYR A 7 4.96 -20.16 -15.95
N LEU A 8 5.07 -19.00 -16.61
CA LEU A 8 5.77 -17.85 -16.05
C LEU A 8 4.85 -17.09 -15.09
N LEU A 9 5.24 -16.93 -13.83
CA LEU A 9 4.51 -16.13 -12.85
C LEU A 9 5.18 -14.75 -12.71
N LYS A 10 4.48 -13.71 -13.15
CA LYS A 10 4.97 -12.32 -13.10
C LYS A 10 4.52 -11.65 -11.83
N CYS A 11 5.45 -11.03 -11.10
CA CYS A 11 5.16 -10.48 -9.79
C CYS A 11 5.67 -9.05 -9.66
N THR A 12 4.73 -8.11 -9.57
CA THR A 12 4.98 -6.68 -9.40
C THR A 12 5.48 -6.39 -7.97
N ALA A 13 6.71 -5.89 -7.82
CA ALA A 13 7.45 -5.87 -6.56
C ALA A 13 7.07 -4.73 -5.59
N ILE A 14 5.82 -4.28 -5.57
CA ILE A 14 5.47 -3.07 -4.80
C ILE A 14 4.50 -3.35 -3.63
N LEU A 15 3.93 -4.54 -3.45
CA LEU A 15 2.92 -4.75 -2.40
C LEU A 15 3.05 -6.09 -1.68
N VAL A 16 2.74 -6.11 -0.38
CA VAL A 16 2.63 -7.37 0.38
C VAL A 16 1.49 -8.23 -0.18
N VAL A 17 0.48 -7.61 -0.81
CA VAL A 17 -0.55 -8.28 -1.64
C VAL A 17 0.07 -9.21 -2.69
N VAL A 18 1.20 -8.84 -3.30
CA VAL A 18 1.85 -9.64 -4.34
C VAL A 18 2.59 -10.83 -3.75
N PHE A 19 3.24 -10.68 -2.59
CA PHE A 19 3.87 -11.82 -1.90
C PHE A 19 2.86 -12.91 -1.52
N VAL A 20 1.68 -12.49 -1.07
CA VAL A 20 0.56 -13.37 -0.72
C VAL A 20 0.00 -14.09 -1.96
N TYR A 21 -0.12 -13.36 -3.07
CA TYR A 21 -0.49 -13.91 -4.38
C TYR A 21 0.54 -14.94 -4.86
N VAL A 22 1.84 -14.61 -4.77
CA VAL A 22 2.95 -15.48 -5.12
C VAL A 22 2.87 -16.77 -4.32
N TYR A 23 2.79 -16.70 -2.99
CA TYR A 23 2.77 -17.91 -2.17
C TYR A 23 1.54 -18.78 -2.41
N SER A 24 0.36 -18.17 -2.54
CA SER A 24 -0.87 -18.92 -2.84
C SER A 24 -0.77 -19.65 -4.18
N ILE A 25 -0.21 -19.02 -5.20
CA ILE A 25 0.00 -19.67 -6.50
C ILE A 25 1.12 -20.70 -6.45
N GLN A 26 2.24 -20.39 -5.83
CA GLN A 26 3.36 -21.33 -5.68
C GLN A 26 2.89 -22.61 -4.97
N ALA A 27 2.06 -22.47 -3.94
CA ALA A 27 1.48 -23.61 -3.24
C ALA A 27 0.52 -24.41 -4.15
N LEU A 28 -0.36 -23.76 -4.92
CA LEU A 28 -1.23 -24.43 -5.89
C LEU A 28 -0.42 -25.15 -6.99
N PHE A 29 0.58 -24.48 -7.55
CA PHE A 29 1.47 -25.04 -8.57
C PHE A 29 2.31 -26.19 -8.03
N HIS A 30 2.76 -26.10 -6.78
CA HIS A 30 3.46 -27.20 -6.13
C HIS A 30 2.55 -28.42 -5.93
N CYS A 31 1.30 -28.21 -5.50
CA CYS A 31 0.31 -29.29 -5.39
C CYS A 31 0.06 -30.00 -6.72
N ASP A 32 0.06 -29.26 -7.83
CA ASP A 32 -0.18 -29.80 -9.19
C ASP A 32 1.11 -30.13 -9.96
N GLN A 33 2.27 -30.07 -9.30
CA GLN A 33 3.60 -30.26 -9.91
C GLN A 33 3.83 -29.44 -11.18
N VAL A 34 3.25 -28.23 -11.23
CA VAL A 34 3.39 -27.29 -12.32
C VAL A 34 4.78 -26.66 -12.25
N GLN A 35 5.54 -26.76 -13.33
CA GLN A 35 6.80 -26.03 -13.45
C GLN A 35 6.53 -24.54 -13.67
N TYR A 36 7.15 -23.70 -12.85
CA TYR A 36 7.04 -22.26 -12.95
C TYR A 36 8.37 -21.56 -12.70
N THR A 37 8.47 -20.33 -13.18
CA THR A 37 9.58 -19.42 -12.87
C THR A 37 9.00 -18.15 -12.27
N LEU A 38 9.55 -17.73 -11.13
CA LEU A 38 9.19 -16.49 -10.45
C LEU A 38 10.17 -15.38 -10.87
N VAL A 39 9.64 -14.28 -11.39
CA VAL A 39 10.45 -13.12 -11.79
C VAL A 39 9.96 -11.89 -11.02
N PRO A 40 10.73 -11.38 -10.04
CA PRO A 40 10.41 -10.14 -9.35
C PRO A 40 10.72 -8.94 -10.25
N VAL A 41 9.79 -7.99 -10.37
CA VAL A 41 9.95 -6.78 -11.20
C VAL A 41 9.65 -5.52 -10.40
N ALA A 42 10.54 -4.53 -10.38
CA ALA A 42 10.35 -3.31 -9.59
C ALA A 42 9.49 -2.25 -10.28
N GLY A 43 9.43 -2.27 -11.61
CA GLY A 43 8.70 -1.30 -12.42
C GLY A 43 8.31 -1.82 -13.81
N TRP A 44 7.77 -0.93 -14.63
CA TRP A 44 7.33 -1.21 -15.99
C TRP A 44 8.48 -1.57 -16.93
N GLN A 45 9.66 -0.96 -16.77
CA GLN A 45 10.87 -1.26 -17.55
C GLN A 45 11.37 -2.68 -17.27
N ASP A 46 11.47 -3.06 -16.00
CA ASP A 46 11.83 -4.42 -15.58
C ASP A 46 10.83 -5.44 -16.13
N LEU A 47 9.52 -5.12 -16.04
CA LEU A 47 8.46 -5.96 -16.56
C LEU A 47 8.55 -6.12 -18.10
N GLY A 48 8.84 -5.04 -18.82
CA GLY A 48 9.04 -5.06 -20.26
C GLY A 48 10.24 -5.92 -20.67
N THR A 49 11.35 -5.77 -19.95
CA THR A 49 12.57 -6.56 -20.17
C THR A 49 12.32 -8.04 -19.91
N ALA A 50 11.75 -8.39 -18.75
CA ALA A 50 11.39 -9.75 -18.40
C ALA A 50 10.35 -10.34 -19.38
N PHE A 51 9.42 -9.53 -19.89
CA PHE A 51 8.49 -9.98 -20.92
C PHE A 51 9.20 -10.35 -22.21
N MET A 52 10.13 -9.51 -22.67
CA MET A 52 10.89 -9.77 -23.90
C MET A 52 11.76 -11.02 -23.80
N GLU A 53 12.36 -11.27 -22.63
CA GLU A 53 13.18 -12.46 -22.35
C GLU A 53 12.36 -13.76 -22.32
N HIS A 54 11.09 -13.69 -21.89
CA HIS A 54 10.25 -14.88 -21.68
C HIS A 54 9.00 -14.95 -22.58
N LYS A 55 8.87 -14.07 -23.59
CA LYS A 55 7.66 -13.87 -24.41
C LYS A 55 7.07 -15.15 -25.00
N GLU A 56 7.90 -16.12 -25.36
CA GLU A 56 7.48 -17.38 -26.00
C GLU A 56 6.75 -18.34 -25.05
N GLN A 57 6.84 -18.10 -23.73
CA GLN A 57 6.35 -19.01 -22.69
C GLN A 57 5.15 -18.44 -21.90
N ILE A 58 4.63 -17.27 -22.28
CA ILE A 58 3.64 -16.53 -21.49
C ILE A 58 2.24 -16.75 -22.04
N LYS A 59 1.31 -17.19 -21.18
CA LYS A 59 -0.13 -17.21 -21.46
C LYS A 59 -0.84 -16.35 -20.43
N LEU A 60 -1.61 -15.37 -20.89
CA LEU A 60 -2.41 -14.48 -20.04
C LEU A 60 -3.76 -15.11 -19.72
N LEU A 61 -4.17 -15.08 -18.46
CA LEU A 61 -5.50 -15.50 -18.01
C LEU A 61 -6.28 -14.26 -17.58
N ILE A 62 -7.45 -14.02 -18.18
CA ILE A 62 -8.34 -12.89 -17.88
C ILE A 62 -9.69 -13.47 -17.46
N LYS A 63 -10.23 -13.01 -16.33
CA LYS A 63 -11.57 -13.37 -15.85
C LYS A 63 -12.61 -12.58 -16.66
N GLN A 64 -13.61 -13.26 -17.23
CA GLN A 64 -14.58 -12.66 -18.15
C GLN A 64 -15.74 -11.92 -17.45
N ASP A 65 -15.98 -12.15 -16.16
CA ASP A 65 -17.25 -11.81 -15.50
C ASP A 65 -17.23 -10.55 -14.61
N ASP A 66 -16.18 -9.74 -14.64
CA ASP A 66 -16.21 -8.46 -13.91
C ASP A 66 -16.72 -7.39 -14.89
N ASP A 67 -17.87 -6.76 -14.60
CA ASP A 67 -18.36 -5.61 -15.37
C ASP A 67 -17.42 -4.42 -15.10
N LEU A 68 -16.38 -4.34 -15.93
CA LEU A 68 -15.27 -3.41 -15.75
C LEU A 68 -15.64 -1.97 -16.12
N GLY A 69 -16.87 -1.70 -16.53
CA GLY A 69 -17.24 -0.41 -17.12
C GLY A 69 -16.35 -0.06 -18.32
N VAL A 70 -15.76 -1.08 -18.96
CA VAL A 70 -14.95 -0.94 -20.16
C VAL A 70 -15.92 -0.62 -21.30
N PRO A 71 -15.78 0.55 -21.96
CA PRO A 71 -16.53 0.90 -23.16
C PRO A 71 -16.41 -0.19 -24.22
N SER A 72 -17.39 -0.28 -25.12
CA SER A 72 -17.38 -1.29 -26.17
C SER A 72 -16.11 -1.15 -27.04
N TYR A 73 -15.64 -2.26 -27.61
CA TYR A 73 -14.56 -2.24 -28.60
C TYR A 73 -14.84 -1.19 -29.68
N ASP A 74 -16.06 -1.15 -30.20
CA ASP A 74 -16.50 -0.22 -31.25
C ASP A 74 -16.54 1.25 -30.80
N ASP A 75 -16.57 1.52 -29.49
CA ASP A 75 -16.46 2.89 -28.95
C ASP A 75 -15.00 3.40 -28.95
N ILE A 76 -14.02 2.47 -29.00
CA ILE A 76 -12.58 2.73 -28.84
C ILE A 76 -11.79 2.45 -30.12
N PHE A 77 -12.23 1.50 -30.93
CA PHE A 77 -11.57 1.10 -32.17
C PHE A 77 -12.59 1.23 -33.28
N ARG A 78 -12.22 2.00 -34.31
CA ARG A 78 -12.95 2.04 -35.58
C ARG A 78 -12.09 1.36 -36.62
N ASP A 79 -12.73 0.57 -37.47
CA ASP A 79 -12.11 -0.03 -38.66
C ASP A 79 -11.95 1.02 -39.79
N ASP A 80 -11.56 2.25 -39.46
CA ASP A 80 -11.27 3.29 -40.45
C ASP A 80 -9.75 3.28 -40.73
N GLU A 81 -9.22 2.12 -41.14
CA GLU A 81 -8.00 2.05 -41.96
C GLU A 81 -8.44 2.11 -43.43
N GLU A 82 -8.84 3.30 -43.89
CA GLU A 82 -8.72 3.67 -45.30
C GLU A 82 -7.73 4.84 -45.40
N ASP A 83 -6.49 4.59 -44.95
CA ASP A 83 -5.32 5.33 -45.40
C ASP A 83 -4.89 4.72 -46.75
N GLU A 84 -5.58 5.05 -47.84
CA GLU A 84 -5.00 4.93 -49.19
C GLU A 84 -4.79 6.32 -49.79
N GLU A 85 -3.52 6.69 -49.92
CA GLU A 85 -3.04 7.77 -50.78
C GLU A 85 -3.54 7.55 -52.22
N GLY A 86 -4.38 8.46 -52.73
CA GLY A 86 -4.85 8.47 -54.10
C GLY A 86 -4.89 9.89 -54.66
N ASP A 87 -3.82 10.27 -55.34
CA ASP A 87 -3.67 11.52 -56.10
C ASP A 87 -4.56 11.48 -57.38
N GLY A 88 -5.39 12.50 -57.63
CA GLY A 88 -6.11 12.63 -58.92
C GLY A 88 -7.44 13.41 -58.96
N ASP A 89 -7.34 14.73 -59.03
CA ASP A 89 -8.12 15.74 -59.79
C ASP A 89 -9.68 15.79 -59.82
N ASP A 90 -10.18 16.95 -59.37
CA ASP A 90 -11.35 17.78 -59.74
C ASP A 90 -12.74 17.18 -60.07
N SER A 91 -13.72 17.53 -59.21
CA SER A 91 -15.00 18.15 -59.64
C SER A 91 -15.85 18.47 -58.41
N GLY A 92 -15.95 19.76 -58.10
CA GLY A 92 -16.62 20.28 -56.91
C GLY A 92 -18.11 19.96 -56.75
N ASN A 93 -18.52 19.87 -55.49
CA ASN A 93 -19.77 20.44 -55.02
C ASN A 93 -19.65 20.74 -53.52
N GLU A 94 -19.66 22.03 -53.15
CA GLU A 94 -19.70 22.47 -51.76
C GLU A 94 -21.05 22.07 -51.12
N SER A 95 -21.02 21.33 -50.02
CA SER A 95 -22.04 21.43 -48.98
C SER A 95 -21.59 20.78 -47.67
N ASP A 96 -21.45 21.66 -46.68
CA ASP A 96 -21.48 21.42 -45.24
C ASP A 96 -20.19 20.92 -44.56
N GLY A 97 -19.35 21.91 -44.22
CA GLY A 97 -18.29 21.79 -43.23
C GLY A 97 -18.87 21.45 -41.86
N SER A 98 -19.01 20.16 -41.57
CA SER A 98 -19.14 19.66 -40.21
C SER A 98 -17.74 19.58 -39.62
N ALA A 99 -17.36 20.64 -38.90
CA ALA A 99 -16.23 20.62 -37.99
C ALA A 99 -16.25 19.31 -37.19
N GLU A 100 -15.20 18.49 -37.33
CA GLU A 100 -15.02 17.28 -36.53
C GLU A 100 -15.28 17.63 -35.06
N PRO A 101 -16.18 16.93 -34.35
CA PRO A 101 -16.59 17.41 -33.04
C PRO A 101 -15.42 17.14 -32.09
N SER A 102 -14.70 18.18 -31.70
CA SER A 102 -13.71 18.16 -30.61
C SER A 102 -14.27 17.46 -29.34
N GLY A 103 -15.60 17.46 -29.16
CA GLY A 103 -16.31 16.70 -28.13
C GLY A 103 -16.23 15.17 -28.24
N LYS A 104 -16.09 14.58 -29.45
CA LYS A 104 -15.96 13.11 -29.64
C LYS A 104 -14.57 12.60 -29.28
N ARG A 105 -13.49 13.31 -29.69
CA ARG A 105 -12.11 13.03 -29.21
C ARG A 105 -11.99 13.19 -27.70
N ARG A 106 -12.63 14.22 -27.14
CA ARG A 106 -12.65 14.41 -25.68
C ARG A 106 -13.38 13.27 -24.95
N ARG A 107 -14.48 12.76 -25.51
CA ARG A 107 -15.20 11.59 -24.98
C ARG A 107 -14.39 10.30 -25.09
N TYR A 108 -13.58 10.16 -26.15
CA TYR A 108 -12.62 9.07 -26.33
C TYR A 108 -11.50 9.10 -25.28
N ASP A 109 -10.91 10.28 -25.03
CA ASP A 109 -9.88 10.47 -24.00
C ASP A 109 -10.42 10.36 -22.57
N GLU A 110 -11.69 10.68 -22.35
CA GLU A 110 -12.42 10.48 -21.09
C GLU A 110 -12.78 8.99 -20.89
N ALA A 111 -13.14 8.27 -21.96
CA ALA A 111 -13.41 6.84 -21.94
C ALA A 111 -12.13 6.02 -21.70
N ARG A 112 -11.05 6.30 -22.43
CA ARG A 112 -9.71 5.72 -22.20
C ARG A 112 -9.19 6.00 -20.79
N PHE A 113 -9.52 7.18 -20.25
CA PHE A 113 -9.21 7.53 -18.86
C PHE A 113 -9.97 6.70 -17.84
N HIS A 114 -11.27 6.48 -18.06
CA HIS A 114 -12.05 5.60 -17.19
C HIS A 114 -11.49 4.17 -17.26
N ILE A 115 -11.17 3.66 -18.45
CA ILE A 115 -10.55 2.33 -18.62
C ILE A 115 -9.20 2.25 -17.93
N HIS A 116 -8.31 3.23 -18.10
CA HIS A 116 -6.97 3.19 -17.52
C HIS A 116 -7.02 3.25 -15.99
N ILE A 117 -7.83 4.17 -15.43
CA ILE A 117 -8.08 4.26 -13.99
C ILE A 117 -8.73 2.98 -13.46
N GLN A 118 -9.72 2.44 -14.16
CA GLN A 118 -10.47 1.25 -13.74
C GLN A 118 -9.63 -0.03 -13.88
N SER A 119 -8.78 -0.14 -14.91
CA SER A 119 -7.85 -1.24 -15.13
C SER A 119 -6.71 -1.20 -14.11
N LEU A 120 -6.20 -0.02 -13.74
CA LEU A 120 -5.31 0.15 -12.60
C LEU A 120 -6.03 -0.24 -11.30
N TYR A 121 -7.27 0.22 -11.10
CA TYR A 121 -8.11 -0.18 -9.95
C TYR A 121 -8.32 -1.69 -9.88
N LEU A 122 -8.49 -2.36 -11.02
CA LEU A 122 -8.60 -3.82 -11.09
C LEU A 122 -7.29 -4.55 -10.77
N PHE A 123 -6.15 -3.97 -11.13
CA PHE A 123 -4.85 -4.50 -10.71
C PHE A 123 -4.64 -4.38 -9.19
N TYR A 124 -5.32 -3.42 -8.54
CA TYR A 124 -5.40 -3.29 -7.08
C TYR A 124 -6.46 -4.19 -6.44
N PHE A 125 -7.30 -4.91 -7.21
CA PHE A 125 -8.20 -5.88 -6.60
C PHE A 125 -7.41 -6.99 -5.91
N GLN A 126 -8.02 -7.51 -4.86
CA GLN A 126 -7.45 -8.38 -3.84
C GLN A 126 -6.94 -9.70 -4.40
N ALA A 127 -5.82 -9.66 -5.11
CA ALA A 127 -5.19 -10.82 -5.73
C ALA A 127 -5.04 -11.95 -4.71
N ALA A 128 -4.69 -11.59 -3.48
CA ALA A 128 -4.68 -12.44 -2.31
C ALA A 128 -6.01 -13.20 -2.04
N LEU A 129 -7.09 -12.46 -1.80
CA LEU A 129 -8.40 -13.04 -1.49
C LEU A 129 -8.95 -13.84 -2.69
N VAL A 130 -8.82 -13.31 -3.90
CA VAL A 130 -9.26 -13.99 -5.13
C VAL A 130 -8.53 -15.32 -5.31
N MET A 131 -7.21 -15.36 -5.08
CA MET A 131 -6.45 -16.61 -5.17
C MET A 131 -6.84 -17.62 -4.09
N PHE A 132 -7.16 -17.15 -2.89
CA PHE A 132 -7.67 -18.02 -1.84
C PHE A 132 -9.07 -18.56 -2.15
N GLU A 133 -9.99 -17.73 -2.66
CA GLU A 133 -11.31 -18.15 -3.11
C GLU A 133 -11.19 -19.18 -4.26
N LEU A 134 -10.26 -18.99 -5.19
CA LEU A 134 -9.95 -19.98 -6.23
C LEU A 134 -9.45 -21.30 -5.62
N ALA A 135 -8.49 -21.24 -4.69
CA ALA A 135 -7.99 -22.41 -4.00
C ALA A 135 -9.11 -23.15 -3.25
N TRP A 136 -10.05 -22.42 -2.65
CA TRP A 136 -11.22 -22.96 -1.98
C TRP A 136 -12.19 -23.64 -2.94
N VAL A 137 -12.49 -23.03 -4.10
CA VAL A 137 -13.28 -23.66 -5.17
C VAL A 137 -12.62 -24.96 -5.64
N MET A 138 -11.29 -25.00 -5.67
CA MET A 138 -10.51 -26.20 -6.01
C MET A 138 -10.34 -27.19 -4.85
N SER A 139 -10.91 -26.92 -3.66
CA SER A 139 -10.73 -27.72 -2.43
C SER A 139 -9.26 -27.91 -2.01
N LYS A 140 -8.42 -26.91 -2.30
CA LYS A 140 -6.98 -26.85 -2.02
C LYS A 140 -6.61 -25.73 -1.03
N ASP A 141 -7.59 -25.15 -0.35
CA ASP A 141 -7.40 -24.08 0.61
C ASP A 141 -6.67 -24.55 1.88
N THR A 142 -5.55 -23.88 2.19
CA THR A 142 -4.74 -24.13 3.38
C THR A 142 -4.86 -22.98 4.39
N LYS A 143 -4.49 -23.23 5.65
CA LYS A 143 -4.44 -22.18 6.69
C LYS A 143 -3.42 -21.10 6.35
N ASP A 144 -2.29 -21.48 5.75
CA ASP A 144 -1.28 -20.53 5.30
C ASP A 144 -1.83 -19.60 4.22
N MET A 145 -2.54 -20.12 3.21
CA MET A 145 -3.22 -19.29 2.20
C MET A 145 -4.26 -18.34 2.79
N LEU A 146 -5.03 -18.81 3.77
CA LEU A 146 -5.99 -17.96 4.49
C LEU A 146 -5.27 -16.83 5.22
N TRP A 147 -4.17 -17.12 5.90
CA TRP A 147 -3.38 -16.12 6.61
C TRP A 147 -2.70 -15.13 5.69
N TRP A 148 -2.13 -15.60 4.58
CA TRP A 148 -1.59 -14.72 3.56
C TRP A 148 -2.71 -13.80 3.04
N SER A 149 -3.93 -14.33 2.80
CA SER A 149 -5.07 -13.51 2.37
C SER A 149 -5.44 -12.40 3.35
N VAL A 150 -5.44 -12.73 4.64
CA VAL A 150 -5.60 -11.76 5.73
C VAL A 150 -4.53 -10.67 5.69
N ILE A 151 -3.26 -11.04 5.50
CA ILE A 151 -2.14 -10.10 5.38
C ILE A 151 -2.33 -9.19 4.17
N GLY A 152 -2.73 -9.74 3.01
CA GLY A 152 -2.97 -8.97 1.79
C GLY A 152 -4.07 -7.92 1.95
N VAL A 153 -5.20 -8.27 2.55
CA VAL A 153 -6.28 -7.30 2.85
C VAL A 153 -5.81 -6.24 3.87
N THR A 154 -5.03 -6.65 4.86
CA THR A 154 -4.48 -5.73 5.88
C THR A 154 -3.48 -4.75 5.29
N ASP A 155 -2.65 -5.18 4.33
CA ASP A 155 -1.69 -4.34 3.60
C ASP A 155 -2.39 -3.21 2.84
N GLN A 156 -3.47 -3.54 2.14
CA GLN A 156 -4.29 -2.54 1.43
C GLN A 156 -4.88 -1.51 2.38
N TRP A 157 -5.33 -1.92 3.56
CA TRP A 157 -5.89 -1.01 4.56
C TRP A 157 -4.82 -0.14 5.21
N ILE A 158 -3.68 -0.69 5.63
CA ILE A 158 -2.56 0.06 6.23
C ILE A 158 -2.04 1.12 5.26
N HIS A 159 -1.94 0.77 3.98
CA HIS A 159 -1.52 1.67 2.93
C HIS A 159 -2.69 2.46 2.32
N ASP A 160 -3.85 2.59 2.99
CA ASP A 160 -5.02 3.40 2.56
C ASP A 160 -5.41 3.21 1.08
N LYS A 161 -5.23 2.00 0.53
CA LYS A 161 -5.59 1.67 -0.87
C LYS A 161 -7.06 1.30 -1.03
N ILE A 162 -7.71 0.91 0.07
CA ILE A 162 -9.13 0.57 0.10
C ILE A 162 -9.87 1.44 1.13
N PRO A 163 -11.14 1.80 0.87
CA PRO A 163 -11.99 2.45 1.87
C PRO A 163 -12.23 1.56 3.09
N HIS A 164 -12.53 2.18 4.24
CA HIS A 164 -12.76 1.44 5.49
C HIS A 164 -13.93 0.46 5.40
N MET A 165 -15.03 0.84 4.76
CA MET A 165 -16.19 -0.06 4.56
C MET A 165 -15.85 -1.31 3.74
N LYS A 166 -14.96 -1.17 2.75
CA LYS A 166 -14.46 -2.31 1.97
C LYS A 166 -13.65 -3.25 2.86
N TYR A 167 -12.70 -2.71 3.62
CA TYR A 167 -11.93 -3.48 4.61
C TYR A 167 -12.83 -4.26 5.58
N VAL A 168 -13.85 -3.62 6.17
CA VAL A 168 -14.79 -4.28 7.10
C VAL A 168 -15.55 -5.42 6.41
N THR A 169 -15.97 -5.23 5.16
CA THR A 169 -16.68 -6.25 4.38
C THR A 169 -15.78 -7.46 4.10
N ASP A 170 -14.51 -7.22 3.77
CA ASP A 170 -13.55 -8.28 3.46
C ASP A 170 -13.10 -9.04 4.71
N ILE A 171 -12.92 -8.34 5.84
CA ILE A 171 -12.68 -8.95 7.14
C ILE A 171 -13.84 -9.87 7.53
N ALA A 172 -15.09 -9.46 7.31
CA ALA A 172 -16.25 -10.31 7.58
C ALA A 172 -16.26 -11.57 6.70
N THR A 173 -15.85 -11.47 5.43
CA THR A 173 -15.70 -12.63 4.53
C THR A 173 -14.59 -13.57 5.00
N LEU A 174 -13.41 -13.04 5.33
CA LEU A 174 -12.30 -13.82 5.88
C LEU A 174 -12.67 -14.47 7.22
N GLN A 175 -13.48 -13.81 8.05
CA GLN A 175 -13.93 -14.36 9.33
C GLN A 175 -14.77 -15.62 9.14
N ARG A 176 -15.63 -15.67 8.10
CA ARG A 176 -16.38 -16.90 7.75
C ARG A 176 -15.44 -18.05 7.41
N HIS A 177 -14.39 -17.78 6.64
CA HIS A 177 -13.37 -18.77 6.28
C HIS A 177 -12.54 -19.22 7.49
N VAL A 178 -12.17 -18.31 8.39
CA VAL A 178 -11.49 -18.64 9.65
C VAL A 178 -12.36 -19.57 10.51
N SER A 179 -13.65 -19.26 10.67
CA SER A 179 -14.57 -20.13 11.40
C SER A 179 -14.69 -21.50 10.76
N ARG A 180 -14.78 -21.59 9.42
CA ARG A 180 -14.81 -22.84 8.66
C ARG A 180 -13.55 -23.68 8.88
N HIS A 181 -12.36 -23.08 8.77
CA HIS A 181 -11.09 -23.76 9.01
C HIS A 181 -10.88 -24.18 10.46
N ASN A 182 -11.47 -23.45 11.42
CA ASN A 182 -11.41 -23.81 12.83
C ASN A 182 -12.31 -25.00 13.15
N HIS A 183 -13.53 -25.06 12.61
CA HIS A 183 -14.44 -26.19 12.78
C HIS A 183 -13.86 -27.49 12.22
N ARG A 184 -13.21 -27.44 11.04
CA ARG A 184 -12.49 -28.59 10.46
C ARG A 184 -11.40 -29.18 11.38
N ASN A 185 -10.91 -28.43 12.36
CA ASN A 185 -9.90 -28.92 13.31
C ASN A 185 -10.50 -29.58 14.56
N GLU A 186 -11.78 -29.34 14.87
CA GLU A 186 -12.43 -29.95 16.03
C GLU A 186 -12.77 -31.43 15.76
N ASP A 187 -12.88 -31.82 14.49
CA ASP A 187 -13.13 -33.20 14.05
C ASP A 187 -11.88 -34.10 14.13
N GLU A 188 -10.69 -33.54 14.35
CA GLU A 188 -9.45 -34.27 14.64
C GLU A 188 -9.01 -33.98 16.08
N GLU A 189 -8.58 -34.98 16.87
CA GLU A 189 -8.04 -34.85 18.24
C GLU A 189 -6.71 -34.02 18.33
N ASN A 190 -6.49 -33.09 17.42
CA ASN A 190 -5.23 -32.45 17.10
C ASN A 190 -5.09 -31.03 17.71
N SER A 191 -5.96 -30.66 18.65
CA SER A 191 -6.03 -29.31 19.26
C SER A 191 -4.81 -28.93 20.12
N LEU A 192 -3.89 -29.86 20.36
CA LEU A 192 -2.71 -29.69 21.22
C LEU A 192 -1.37 -29.92 20.49
N SER A 193 -1.34 -30.14 19.17
CA SER A 193 -0.08 -30.38 18.47
C SER A 193 0.76 -29.11 18.34
N ILE A 194 2.08 -29.25 18.54
CA ILE A 194 3.08 -28.17 18.54
C ILE A 194 3.17 -27.46 17.16
N ASP A 195 2.66 -28.11 16.10
CA ASP A 195 2.66 -27.64 14.71
C ASP A 195 1.38 -26.93 14.27
N CYS A 196 0.38 -26.77 15.15
CA CYS A 196 -0.90 -26.19 14.77
C CYS A 196 -0.81 -24.65 14.66
N MET A 197 -0.88 -24.16 13.43
CA MET A 197 -1.15 -22.76 13.15
C MET A 197 -2.62 -22.48 13.47
N ARG A 198 -2.87 -21.44 14.28
CA ARG A 198 -4.23 -21.00 14.62
C ARG A 198 -4.42 -19.53 14.29
N ILE A 199 -5.45 -19.25 13.50
CA ILE A 199 -5.86 -17.90 13.13
C ILE A 199 -7.10 -17.55 13.95
N THR A 200 -7.06 -16.41 14.62
CA THR A 200 -8.17 -15.91 15.45
C THR A 200 -8.61 -14.55 14.96
N PHE A 201 -9.91 -14.37 14.79
CA PHE A 201 -10.50 -13.05 14.60
C PHE A 201 -10.46 -12.28 15.91
N GLU A 202 -10.05 -11.01 15.86
CA GLU A 202 -9.88 -10.17 17.04
C GLU A 202 -10.33 -8.74 16.79
N TYR A 203 -11.01 -8.18 17.78
CA TYR A 203 -11.18 -6.73 17.90
C TYR A 203 -10.01 -6.22 18.73
N ASP A 204 -8.94 -5.74 18.11
CA ASP A 204 -7.66 -5.40 18.77
C ASP A 204 -7.36 -3.89 18.70
N LEU A 205 -6.29 -3.44 19.33
CA LEU A 205 -5.84 -2.05 19.39
C LEU A 205 -5.24 -1.61 18.07
N ARG A 206 -5.55 -0.38 17.67
CA ARG A 206 -4.95 0.34 16.53
C ARG A 206 -3.57 0.90 16.87
N LEU A 207 -2.73 0.07 17.46
CA LEU A 207 -1.38 0.42 17.91
C LEU A 207 -0.35 -0.43 17.14
N VAL A 208 0.60 0.22 16.48
CA VAL A 208 1.58 -0.46 15.62
C VAL A 208 2.60 -1.22 16.47
N LEU A 209 2.79 -2.51 16.17
CA LEU A 209 3.80 -3.37 16.79
C LEU A 209 3.73 -3.43 18.33
N TYR A 210 2.58 -3.14 18.96
CA TYR A 210 2.52 -2.98 20.42
C TYR A 210 2.94 -4.25 21.18
N GLN A 211 2.80 -5.43 20.55
CA GLN A 211 3.24 -6.71 21.11
C GLN A 211 4.77 -6.92 21.05
N HIS A 212 5.50 -6.11 20.27
CA HIS A 212 6.91 -6.33 19.93
C HIS A 212 7.89 -5.29 20.50
N TRP A 213 7.40 -4.28 21.21
CA TRP A 213 8.20 -3.26 21.90
C TRP A 213 7.45 -2.73 23.13
N SER A 214 7.84 -1.57 23.67
CA SER A 214 7.12 -0.98 24.80
C SER A 214 5.78 -0.38 24.38
N LEU A 215 4.80 -0.39 25.30
CA LEU A 215 3.51 0.25 25.05
C LEU A 215 3.68 1.74 24.76
N TYR A 216 4.58 2.40 25.48
CA TYR A 216 4.95 3.80 25.24
C TYR A 216 5.42 4.04 23.80
N GLU A 217 6.37 3.24 23.31
CA GLU A 217 6.86 3.39 21.95
C GLU A 217 5.76 3.14 20.92
N SER A 218 4.89 2.15 21.15
CA SER A 218 3.78 1.90 20.24
C SER A 218 2.81 3.08 20.14
N ILE A 219 2.41 3.66 21.28
CA ILE A 219 1.53 4.84 21.32
C ILE A 219 2.20 6.04 20.64
N CYS A 220 3.49 6.24 20.86
CA CYS A 220 4.23 7.35 20.24
C CYS A 220 4.40 7.19 18.72
N ASN A 221 4.48 5.96 18.22
CA ASN A 221 4.78 5.70 16.81
C ASN A 221 3.57 5.39 15.94
N SER A 222 2.40 5.13 16.53
CA SER A 222 1.16 4.93 15.78
C SER A 222 0.60 6.26 15.25
N CYS A 223 0.25 6.32 13.97
CA CYS A 223 -0.32 7.54 13.35
C CYS A 223 -1.55 8.06 14.11
N TYR A 224 -2.49 7.17 14.44
CA TYR A 224 -3.77 7.55 15.04
C TYR A 224 -3.61 8.27 16.38
N THR A 225 -2.82 7.70 17.29
CA THR A 225 -2.54 8.29 18.60
C THR A 225 -1.62 9.50 18.48
N SER A 226 -0.60 9.45 17.62
CA SER A 226 0.31 10.59 17.39
C SER A 226 -0.46 11.84 16.96
N CYS A 227 -1.37 11.70 15.99
CA CYS A 227 -2.26 12.76 15.50
C CYS A 227 -3.22 13.26 16.59
N SER A 228 -3.85 12.33 17.31
CA SER A 228 -4.86 12.65 18.35
C SER A 228 -4.26 13.41 19.54
N PHE A 229 -3.07 13.01 19.98
CA PHE A 229 -2.36 13.67 21.08
C PHE A 229 -1.53 14.87 20.63
N LYS A 230 -1.23 15.01 19.34
CA LYS A 230 -0.32 16.04 18.81
C LYS A 230 1.09 15.93 19.38
N LEU A 231 1.68 14.74 19.31
CA LEU A 231 2.92 14.37 20.00
C LEU A 231 4.17 15.16 19.56
N TRP A 232 4.11 15.89 18.44
CA TRP A 232 5.15 16.83 18.03
C TRP A 232 5.21 18.09 18.91
N SER A 233 4.22 18.31 19.78
CA SER A 233 4.15 19.47 20.67
C SER A 233 4.37 19.10 22.13
N ILE A 234 4.94 20.03 22.91
CA ILE A 234 5.13 19.87 24.37
C ILE A 234 3.79 19.64 25.09
N ASN A 235 2.74 20.35 24.66
CA ASN A 235 1.40 20.18 25.22
C ASN A 235 0.82 18.80 24.91
N GLY A 236 1.08 18.28 23.71
CA GLY A 236 0.68 16.91 23.35
C GLY A 236 1.41 15.85 24.16
N GLN A 237 2.70 16.05 24.44
CA GLN A 237 3.46 15.18 25.33
C GLN A 237 2.90 15.19 26.77
N LYS A 238 2.48 16.35 27.29
CA LYS A 238 1.78 16.44 28.59
C LYS A 238 0.45 15.68 28.58
N LYS A 239 -0.35 15.86 27.52
CA LYS A 239 -1.62 15.15 27.34
C LYS A 239 -1.44 13.63 27.25
N LEU A 240 -0.34 13.17 26.65
CA LEU A 240 0.03 11.76 26.68
C LEU A 240 0.36 11.28 28.10
N GLN A 241 1.09 12.06 28.91
CA GLN A 241 1.34 11.69 30.31
C GLN A 241 0.05 11.63 31.14
N GLU A 242 -0.88 12.56 30.91
CA GLU A 242 -2.22 12.53 31.53
C GLU A 242 -2.98 11.26 31.11
N PHE A 243 -2.91 10.87 29.84
CA PHE A 243 -3.50 9.63 29.34
C PHE A 243 -2.89 8.38 29.99
N LEU A 244 -1.55 8.34 30.12
CA LEU A 244 -0.86 7.25 30.82
C LEU A 244 -1.25 7.18 32.30
N ALA A 245 -1.48 8.33 32.94
CA ALA A 245 -1.94 8.39 34.33
C ALA A 245 -3.40 7.92 34.47
N ASP A 246 -4.29 8.27 33.53
CA ASP A 246 -5.68 7.81 33.52
C ASP A 246 -5.81 6.29 33.34
N MET A 247 -4.93 5.67 32.55
CA MET A 247 -4.88 4.21 32.42
C MET A 247 -4.50 3.50 33.74
N GLY A 248 -3.92 4.21 34.72
CA GLY A 248 -3.57 3.65 36.02
C GLY A 248 -2.46 2.58 35.99
N LEU A 249 -1.74 2.45 34.87
CA LEU A 249 -0.68 1.44 34.71
C LEU A 249 0.64 1.92 35.32
N PRO A 250 1.40 1.06 36.03
CA PRO A 250 2.71 1.43 36.53
C PRO A 250 3.67 1.85 35.40
N LEU A 251 4.40 2.96 35.57
CA LEU A 251 5.33 3.47 34.55
C LEU A 251 6.37 2.43 34.10
N LYS A 252 6.80 1.54 34.99
CA LYS A 252 7.70 0.42 34.66
C LYS A 252 7.07 -0.52 33.64
N GLN A 253 5.79 -0.86 33.80
CA GLN A 253 5.03 -1.72 32.90
C GLN A 253 4.85 -1.08 31.52
N VAL A 254 4.56 0.23 31.48
CA VAL A 254 4.38 0.98 30.22
C VAL A 254 5.67 1.10 29.40
N ARG A 255 6.82 1.19 30.07
CA ARG A 255 8.14 1.39 29.44
C ARG A 255 8.90 0.10 29.14
N GLN A 256 8.59 -1.01 29.80
CA GLN A 256 9.20 -2.29 29.47
C GLN A 256 8.58 -2.90 28.20
N LYS A 257 9.24 -3.91 27.63
CA LYS A 257 8.71 -4.62 26.48
C LYS A 257 7.39 -5.30 26.84
N PHE A 258 6.41 -5.25 25.94
CA PHE A 258 5.11 -5.88 26.13
C PHE A 258 5.22 -7.35 26.56
N ASN A 259 6.10 -8.13 25.94
CA ASN A 259 6.30 -9.54 26.30
C ASN A 259 6.73 -9.75 27.77
N SER A 260 7.37 -8.77 28.39
CA SER A 260 7.79 -8.79 29.80
C SER A 260 6.75 -8.21 30.77
N MET A 261 5.62 -7.71 30.26
CA MET A 261 4.52 -7.18 31.07
C MET A 261 3.76 -8.29 31.81
N ASP A 262 3.25 -7.95 32.99
CA ASP A 262 2.50 -8.88 33.84
C ASP A 262 1.24 -9.37 33.12
N MET A 263 0.92 -10.67 33.27
CA MET A 263 -0.18 -11.30 32.52
C MET A 263 -1.55 -10.67 32.81
N THR A 264 -1.81 -10.33 34.08
CA THR A 264 -3.06 -9.66 34.51
C THR A 264 -3.27 -8.31 33.84
N ILE A 265 -2.17 -7.59 33.56
CA ILE A 265 -2.23 -6.31 32.83
C ILE A 265 -2.51 -6.59 31.35
N LYS A 266 -1.83 -7.56 30.74
CA LYS A 266 -2.03 -7.92 29.33
C LYS A 266 -3.47 -8.33 29.02
N GLU A 267 -4.09 -9.10 29.89
CA GLU A 267 -5.48 -9.59 29.73
C GLU A 267 -6.48 -8.42 29.68
N ASN A 268 -6.31 -7.41 30.53
CA ASN A 268 -7.21 -6.27 30.63
C ASN A 268 -6.78 -5.06 29.78
N LEU A 269 -5.60 -5.10 29.16
CA LEU A 269 -4.97 -3.93 28.53
C LEU A 269 -5.85 -3.29 27.45
N ARG A 270 -6.57 -4.11 26.68
CA ARG A 270 -7.42 -3.65 25.58
C ARG A 270 -8.59 -2.81 26.09
N GLU A 271 -9.23 -3.27 27.16
CA GLU A 271 -10.37 -2.58 27.79
C GLU A 271 -9.90 -1.29 28.46
N VAL A 272 -8.81 -1.35 29.23
CA VAL A 272 -8.22 -0.17 29.90
C VAL A 272 -7.87 0.93 28.90
N ILE A 273 -7.22 0.57 27.77
CA ILE A 273 -6.87 1.56 26.74
C ILE A 273 -8.13 2.13 26.08
N GLU A 274 -9.14 1.31 25.82
CA GLU A 274 -10.39 1.77 25.20
C GLU A 274 -11.18 2.72 26.11
N GLU A 275 -11.31 2.39 27.39
CA GLU A 275 -11.96 3.26 28.39
C GLU A 275 -11.26 4.61 28.51
N SER A 276 -9.93 4.60 28.65
CA SER A 276 -9.14 5.84 28.68
C SER A 276 -9.22 6.59 27.35
N ALA A 277 -9.19 5.89 26.20
CA ALA A 277 -9.26 6.51 24.88
C ALA A 277 -10.58 7.27 24.68
N ASN A 278 -11.69 6.70 25.14
CA ASN A 278 -13.01 7.32 25.08
C ASN A 278 -13.07 8.65 25.85
N LYS A 279 -12.45 8.73 27.03
CA LYS A 279 -12.34 10.00 27.81
C LYS A 279 -11.54 11.06 27.06
N PHE A 280 -10.56 10.66 26.25
CA PHE A 280 -9.71 11.55 25.46
C PHE A 280 -10.26 11.81 24.04
N SER A 281 -11.52 11.43 23.77
CA SER A 281 -12.21 11.60 22.48
C SER A 281 -11.60 10.81 21.31
N MET A 282 -10.95 9.68 21.59
CA MET A 282 -10.44 8.74 20.59
C MET A 282 -11.41 7.56 20.46
N LYS A 283 -12.28 7.58 19.46
CA LYS A 283 -13.35 6.58 19.28
C LYS A 283 -12.91 5.31 18.53
N ASP A 284 -11.90 5.43 17.67
CA ASP A 284 -11.49 4.38 16.73
C ASP A 284 -10.14 3.76 17.13
N ILE A 285 -9.94 3.59 18.44
CA ILE A 285 -8.73 2.96 18.98
C ILE A 285 -8.76 1.44 18.82
N ARG A 286 -9.93 0.85 18.61
CA ARG A 286 -10.12 -0.58 18.34
C ARG A 286 -10.39 -0.81 16.86
N VAL A 287 -9.86 -1.91 16.33
CA VAL A 287 -10.00 -2.31 14.93
C VAL A 287 -10.24 -3.81 14.82
N GLN A 288 -11.09 -4.18 13.87
CA GLN A 288 -11.30 -5.58 13.51
C GLN A 288 -10.07 -6.07 12.73
N THR A 289 -9.45 -7.14 13.18
CA THR A 289 -8.25 -7.71 12.58
C THR A 289 -8.16 -9.20 12.91
N PHE A 290 -7.03 -9.81 12.57
CA PHE A 290 -6.73 -11.21 12.89
C PHE A 290 -5.35 -11.33 13.53
N ALA A 291 -5.22 -12.31 14.41
CA ALA A 291 -3.96 -12.74 14.98
C ALA A 291 -3.65 -14.17 14.53
N VAL A 292 -2.37 -14.46 14.30
CA VAL A 292 -1.87 -15.82 14.12
C VAL A 292 -1.06 -16.24 15.33
N HIS A 293 -1.20 -17.51 15.70
CA HIS A 293 -0.35 -18.17 16.69
C HIS A 293 0.41 -19.31 16.01
N PHE A 294 1.73 -19.30 16.19
CA PHE A 294 2.63 -20.39 15.84
C PHE A 294 3.17 -20.99 17.14
N GLY A 295 2.73 -22.20 17.49
CA GLY A 295 3.13 -22.87 18.73
C GLY A 295 2.84 -22.03 19.98
N PHE A 296 3.72 -22.08 20.98
CA PHE A 296 3.46 -21.53 22.32
C PHE A 296 3.76 -20.04 22.51
N LYS A 297 4.77 -19.49 21.83
CA LYS A 297 5.29 -18.13 22.12
C LYS A 297 5.07 -17.13 21.00
N ASN A 298 4.88 -17.60 19.78
CA ASN A 298 4.95 -16.73 18.61
C ASN A 298 3.54 -16.33 18.20
N ARG A 299 3.15 -15.13 18.60
CA ARG A 299 1.87 -14.51 18.28
C ARG A 299 2.12 -13.23 17.49
N PHE A 300 1.43 -13.07 16.37
CA PHE A 300 1.57 -11.90 15.51
C PHE A 300 0.20 -11.39 15.05
N LEU A 301 0.02 -10.08 15.04
CA LEU A 301 -1.12 -9.46 14.35
C LEU A 301 -0.83 -9.37 12.85
N ALA A 302 -1.89 -9.35 12.05
CA ALA A 302 -1.74 -9.20 10.60
C ALA A 302 -0.96 -7.92 10.24
N SER A 303 -1.21 -6.83 10.97
CA SER A 303 -0.50 -5.56 10.80
C SER A 303 1.00 -5.65 11.13
N ASP A 304 1.40 -6.49 12.08
CA ASP A 304 2.80 -6.68 12.44
C ASP A 304 3.58 -7.29 11.28
N VAL A 305 2.99 -8.32 10.66
CA VAL A 305 3.60 -9.02 9.51
C VAL A 305 3.67 -8.11 8.28
N VAL A 306 2.63 -7.31 8.02
CA VAL A 306 2.66 -6.31 6.93
C VAL A 306 3.79 -5.32 7.13
N HIS A 307 3.92 -4.73 8.33
CA HIS A 307 4.97 -3.76 8.61
C HIS A 307 6.37 -4.38 8.49
N ALA A 308 6.55 -5.63 8.94
CA ALA A 308 7.80 -6.36 8.83
C ALA A 308 8.18 -6.68 7.38
N ALA A 309 7.26 -7.24 6.60
CA ALA A 309 7.47 -7.55 5.19
C ALA A 309 7.78 -6.29 4.37
N ALA A 310 7.03 -5.20 4.59
CA ALA A 310 7.27 -3.91 3.94
C ALA A 310 8.58 -3.24 4.37
N ALA A 311 9.14 -3.58 5.53
CA ALA A 311 10.45 -3.07 5.96
C ALA A 311 11.61 -3.86 5.36
N LEU A 312 11.45 -5.18 5.18
CA LEU A 312 12.43 -6.03 4.48
C LEU A 312 12.51 -5.71 2.99
N LEU A 313 11.36 -5.49 2.34
CA LEU A 313 11.28 -5.21 0.91
C LEU A 313 12.03 -3.93 0.52
N GLU A 314 11.91 -2.88 1.33
CA GLU A 314 12.54 -1.59 1.08
C GLU A 314 13.76 -1.36 1.97
N ASN A 315 14.49 -2.43 2.31
CA ASN A 315 15.74 -2.29 3.04
C ASN A 315 16.74 -1.48 2.22
N VAL A 316 17.48 -0.59 2.89
CA VAL A 316 18.41 0.38 2.25
C VAL A 316 19.87 0.06 2.61
N GLU A 317 20.12 -1.11 3.20
CA GLU A 317 21.47 -1.58 3.46
C GLU A 317 22.22 -1.87 2.14
N LYS A 318 23.50 -1.49 2.09
CA LYS A 318 24.28 -1.38 0.84
C LYS A 318 24.61 -2.72 0.17
N ASP A 319 24.52 -3.83 0.90
CA ASP A 319 25.01 -5.13 0.46
C ASP A 319 23.90 -6.02 -0.16
N GLU A 320 22.68 -5.50 -0.27
CA GLU A 320 21.51 -6.29 -0.67
C GLU A 320 20.92 -5.78 -1.99
N THR A 321 20.74 -6.67 -2.97
CA THR A 321 20.05 -6.30 -4.22
C THR A 321 18.54 -6.18 -3.98
N PRO A 322 17.80 -5.42 -4.82
CA PRO A 322 16.33 -5.36 -4.73
C PRO A 322 15.67 -6.75 -4.82
N THR A 323 16.27 -7.66 -5.59
CA THR A 323 15.83 -9.06 -5.70
C THR A 323 16.04 -9.82 -4.39
N ASP A 324 17.18 -9.65 -3.72
CA ASP A 324 17.42 -10.27 -2.41
C ASP A 324 16.43 -9.78 -1.36
N ASN A 325 16.11 -8.49 -1.37
CA ASN A 325 15.12 -7.90 -0.47
C ASN A 325 13.73 -8.46 -0.73
N PHE A 326 13.35 -8.63 -1.99
CA PHE A 326 12.11 -9.28 -2.39
C PHE A 326 12.03 -10.71 -1.85
N ILE A 327 13.08 -11.52 -2.03
CA ILE A 327 13.10 -12.90 -1.53
C ILE A 327 13.06 -12.95 -0.01
N LYS A 328 13.79 -12.08 0.69
CA LYS A 328 13.74 -12.01 2.17
C LYS A 328 12.36 -11.61 2.69
N ALA A 329 11.70 -10.66 2.03
CA ALA A 329 10.35 -10.23 2.37
C ALA A 329 9.31 -11.31 2.06
N LEU A 330 9.53 -12.11 1.01
CA LEU A 330 8.74 -13.31 0.73
C LEU A 330 8.96 -14.32 1.86
N ASP A 331 10.20 -14.74 2.11
CA ASP A 331 10.56 -15.76 3.10
C ASP A 331 10.02 -15.46 4.52
N CYS A 332 9.86 -14.19 4.91
CA CYS A 332 9.33 -13.83 6.22
C CYS A 332 7.85 -14.19 6.42
N LEU A 333 7.10 -14.47 5.35
CA LEU A 333 5.71 -14.93 5.42
C LEU A 333 5.60 -16.44 5.66
N SER A 334 6.70 -17.17 5.51
CA SER A 334 6.76 -18.60 5.81
C SER A 334 6.86 -18.85 7.31
N ARG A 335 6.03 -19.80 7.80
CA ARG A 335 6.12 -20.32 9.17
C ARG A 335 7.48 -20.94 9.52
N SER A 336 8.25 -21.36 8.52
CA SER A 336 9.58 -21.96 8.72
C SER A 336 10.66 -20.93 9.08
N ASN A 337 10.43 -19.63 8.84
CA ASN A 337 11.49 -18.61 8.91
C ASN A 337 11.11 -17.41 9.78
N LEU A 338 10.83 -17.68 11.06
CA LEU A 338 10.46 -16.64 12.03
C LEU A 338 11.61 -15.66 12.32
N GLU A 339 12.86 -16.06 12.11
CA GLU A 339 14.02 -15.17 12.29
C GLU A 339 13.98 -13.99 11.32
N ARG A 340 13.61 -14.23 10.04
CA ARG A 340 13.41 -13.17 9.05
C ARG A 340 12.27 -12.24 9.45
N LEU A 341 11.16 -12.80 9.95
CA LEU A 341 10.04 -11.99 10.45
C LEU A 341 10.47 -11.07 11.60
N HIS A 342 11.21 -11.59 12.59
CA HIS A 342 11.72 -10.77 13.69
C HIS A 342 12.70 -9.69 13.23
N LEU A 343 13.60 -9.99 12.28
CA LEU A 343 14.45 -8.98 11.65
C LEU A 343 13.61 -7.87 11.00
N GLY A 344 12.59 -8.26 10.23
CA GLY A 344 11.66 -7.32 9.61
C GLY A 344 10.93 -6.44 10.61
N ILE A 345 10.51 -7.00 11.75
CA ILE A 345 9.88 -6.25 12.85
C ILE A 345 10.86 -5.19 13.40
N ASP A 346 12.13 -5.52 13.58
CA ASP A 346 13.11 -4.55 14.08
C ASP A 346 13.43 -3.44 13.07
N LEU A 347 13.49 -3.77 11.77
CA LEU A 347 13.57 -2.77 10.70
C LEU A 347 12.31 -1.89 10.66
N ALA A 348 11.13 -2.47 10.84
CA ALA A 348 9.87 -1.74 10.89
C ALA A 348 9.82 -0.74 12.05
N LYS A 349 10.33 -1.10 13.23
CA LYS A 349 10.47 -0.19 14.38
C LYS A 349 11.36 1.02 14.04
N LYS A 350 12.50 0.78 13.37
CA LYS A 350 13.40 1.86 12.91
C LYS A 350 12.68 2.78 11.92
N LYS A 351 12.02 2.19 10.92
CA LYS A 351 11.24 2.93 9.90
C LYS A 351 10.14 3.80 10.53
N LEU A 352 9.35 3.25 11.45
CA LEU A 352 8.26 3.98 12.12
C LEU A 352 8.79 5.15 12.98
N LYS A 353 9.91 4.95 13.69
CA LYS A 353 10.57 6.03 14.45
C LYS A 353 11.07 7.16 13.53
N ALA A 354 11.73 6.82 12.42
CA ALA A 354 12.21 7.78 11.44
C ALA A 354 11.06 8.58 10.81
N ILE A 355 9.94 7.92 10.48
CA ILE A 355 8.73 8.57 9.97
C ILE A 355 8.21 9.60 10.97
N GLN A 356 8.00 9.24 12.24
CA GLN A 356 7.48 10.19 13.24
C GLN A 356 8.41 11.37 13.47
N GLN A 357 9.72 11.14 13.52
CA GLN A 357 10.71 12.20 13.69
C GLN A 357 10.69 13.17 12.51
N THR A 358 10.61 12.65 11.28
CA THR A 358 10.52 13.46 10.06
C THR A 358 9.22 14.24 10.00
N VAL A 359 8.08 13.61 10.33
CA VAL A 359 6.78 14.29 10.41
C VAL A 359 6.79 15.43 11.41
N ALA A 360 7.31 15.18 12.62
CA ALA A 360 7.44 16.20 13.65
C ALA A 360 8.33 17.35 13.19
N SER A 361 9.47 17.04 12.55
CA SER A 361 10.37 18.04 11.97
C SER A 361 9.63 18.91 10.95
N CYS A 362 9.00 18.30 9.94
CA CYS A 362 8.29 19.03 8.88
C CYS A 362 7.18 19.96 9.40
N ILE A 363 6.47 19.55 10.45
CA ILE A 363 5.41 20.37 11.06
C ILE A 363 6.01 21.50 11.90
N CYS A 364 7.02 21.21 12.72
CA CYS A 364 7.63 22.20 13.61
C CYS A 364 8.40 23.28 12.85
N THR A 365 8.99 22.95 11.69
CA THR A 365 9.68 23.91 10.82
C THR A 365 8.79 24.49 9.72
N ASN A 366 7.50 24.15 9.71
CA ASN A 366 6.48 24.64 8.77
C ASN A 366 6.89 24.45 7.28
N LEU A 367 7.40 23.26 6.93
CA LEU A 367 7.83 22.93 5.56
C LEU A 367 6.67 22.63 4.60
N ILE A 368 5.44 22.51 5.12
CA ILE A 368 4.26 22.20 4.32
C ILE A 368 3.68 23.51 3.79
N LEU A 369 3.79 23.71 2.48
CA LEU A 369 3.36 24.92 1.81
C LEU A 369 2.08 24.67 1.02
N SER A 370 1.12 25.59 1.12
CA SER A 370 -0.09 25.57 0.28
C SER A 370 0.22 26.25 -1.05
N GLN A 371 0.19 25.51 -2.15
CA GLN A 371 0.43 26.01 -3.50
C GLN A 371 -0.85 26.50 -4.21
N GLY A 372 -1.99 26.49 -3.50
CA GLY A 372 -3.29 26.85 -4.04
C GLY A 372 -4.19 25.63 -4.11
N PRO A 373 -4.09 24.79 -5.16
CA PRO A 373 -4.91 23.59 -5.32
C PRO A 373 -4.40 22.37 -4.54
N PHE A 374 -3.15 22.37 -4.07
CA PHE A 374 -2.56 21.28 -3.28
C PHE A 374 -1.56 21.78 -2.23
N LEU A 375 -1.25 20.91 -1.27
CA LEU A 375 -0.14 21.08 -0.33
C LEU A 375 1.13 20.48 -0.93
N TYR A 376 2.27 21.09 -0.66
CA TYR A 376 3.57 20.65 -1.14
C TYR A 376 4.58 20.56 0.00
N CYS A 377 5.35 19.47 0.03
CA CYS A 377 6.47 19.28 0.95
C CYS A 377 7.67 18.67 0.20
N HIS A 378 8.87 19.17 0.48
CA HIS A 378 10.10 18.67 -0.12
C HIS A 378 11.11 18.31 0.96
N LEU A 379 11.61 17.07 0.94
CA LEU A 379 12.73 16.63 1.77
C LEU A 379 14.04 16.99 1.09
N LEU A 380 15.01 17.43 1.88
CA LEU A 380 16.36 17.76 1.41
C LEU A 380 17.29 16.58 1.69
N GLU A 381 18.44 16.53 1.00
CA GLU A 381 19.46 15.50 1.22
C GLU A 381 19.98 15.47 2.66
N GLY A 382 20.03 16.64 3.32
CA GLY A 382 20.44 16.75 4.73
C GLY A 382 19.39 16.26 5.74
N THR A 383 18.20 15.84 5.30
CA THR A 383 17.17 15.31 6.21
C THR A 383 17.62 13.95 6.79
N PRO A 384 17.51 13.75 8.11
CA PRO A 384 17.80 12.45 8.72
C PRO A 384 17.00 11.32 8.06
N ASP A 385 17.65 10.18 7.86
CA ASP A 385 17.04 8.97 7.27
C ASP A 385 16.42 9.15 5.88
N VAL A 386 16.78 10.21 5.13
CA VAL A 386 16.20 10.51 3.81
C VAL A 386 16.28 9.35 2.82
N LYS A 387 17.33 8.52 2.92
CA LYS A 387 17.51 7.32 2.09
C LYS A 387 16.39 6.29 2.27
N LEU A 388 15.78 6.20 3.46
CA LEU A 388 14.58 5.37 3.67
C LEU A 388 13.41 5.90 2.84
N PHE A 389 13.29 7.23 2.71
CA PHE A 389 12.19 7.89 1.99
C PHE A 389 12.46 8.06 0.49
N SER A 390 13.60 7.59 -0.01
CA SER A 390 13.85 7.41 -1.45
C SER A 390 13.13 6.19 -2.02
N LYS A 391 12.49 5.36 -1.17
CA LYS A 391 11.71 4.19 -1.58
C LYS A 391 10.19 4.48 -1.58
N PRO A 392 9.42 4.01 -2.58
CA PRO A 392 8.01 4.40 -2.76
C PRO A 392 7.07 4.10 -1.58
N LEU A 393 7.15 2.93 -0.93
CA LEU A 393 6.24 2.57 0.16
C LEU A 393 6.56 3.36 1.43
N ALA A 394 7.83 3.52 1.76
CA ALA A 394 8.28 4.34 2.87
C ALA A 394 7.87 5.81 2.67
N LEU A 395 8.06 6.36 1.46
CA LEU A 395 7.61 7.71 1.12
C LEU A 395 6.08 7.84 1.18
N THR A 396 5.36 6.82 0.71
CA THR A 396 3.89 6.78 0.77
C THR A 396 3.38 6.78 2.20
N LEU A 397 3.97 5.97 3.06
CA LEU A 397 3.61 5.89 4.47
C LEU A 397 3.94 7.21 5.19
N LEU A 398 5.12 7.80 4.91
CA LEU A 398 5.52 9.10 5.44
C LEU A 398 4.54 10.20 5.02
N CYS A 399 4.23 10.29 3.73
CA CYS A 399 3.33 11.30 3.16
C CYS A 399 1.93 11.23 3.79
N LYS A 400 1.40 10.01 3.97
CA LYS A 400 0.12 9.78 4.65
C LYS A 400 0.13 10.18 6.12
N TYR A 401 1.19 9.79 6.85
CA TYR A 401 1.34 10.21 8.24
C TYR A 401 1.43 11.74 8.31
N LEU A 402 2.21 12.37 7.44
CA LEU A 402 2.36 13.82 7.39
C LEU A 402 1.04 14.53 7.12
N LEU A 403 0.26 14.09 6.13
CA LEU A 403 -1.03 14.69 5.79
C LEU A 403 -2.02 14.58 6.95
N LYS A 404 -2.21 13.39 7.52
CA LYS A 404 -3.09 13.17 8.70
C LYS A 404 -2.70 14.08 9.86
N THR A 405 -1.39 14.16 10.12
CA THR A 405 -0.83 14.98 11.19
C THR A 405 -1.05 16.48 10.93
N PHE A 406 -0.84 16.93 9.69
CA PHE A 406 -1.03 18.31 9.27
C PHE A 406 -2.50 18.75 9.36
N VAL A 407 -3.44 17.91 8.95
CA VAL A 407 -4.89 18.19 9.04
C VAL A 407 -5.32 18.39 10.50
N CYS A 408 -4.77 17.61 11.43
CA CYS A 408 -4.99 17.78 12.87
C CYS A 408 -4.30 19.04 13.44
N SER A 409 -3.19 19.47 12.85
CA SER A 409 -2.39 20.63 13.25
C SER A 409 -3.03 21.95 12.78
N THR A 410 -3.43 22.02 11.52
CA THR A 410 -3.85 23.27 10.86
C THR A 410 -5.22 23.77 11.33
N ARG A 411 -5.33 25.10 11.46
CA ARG A 411 -6.60 25.81 11.72
C ARG A 411 -7.31 26.20 10.43
N ASN A 412 -6.62 26.19 9.29
CA ASN A 412 -7.18 26.60 8.02
C ASN A 412 -8.10 25.50 7.46
N LYS A 413 -9.40 25.78 7.37
CA LYS A 413 -10.41 24.84 6.88
C LYS A 413 -10.15 24.40 5.42
N ARG A 414 -9.65 25.30 4.57
CA ARG A 414 -9.32 24.98 3.17
C ARG A 414 -8.18 23.97 3.11
N CYS A 415 -7.10 24.19 3.86
CA CYS A 415 -5.94 23.29 3.87
C CYS A 415 -6.26 21.87 4.35
N LYS A 416 -7.37 21.67 5.08
CA LYS A 416 -7.78 20.33 5.55
C LYS A 416 -8.30 19.42 4.43
N ILE A 417 -8.78 20.00 3.34
CA ILE A 417 -9.37 19.26 2.22
C ILE A 417 -8.46 19.22 1.00
N LEU A 418 -7.22 19.74 1.13
CA LEU A 418 -6.27 19.73 0.03
C LEU A 418 -5.50 18.41 -0.02
N PRO A 419 -5.17 17.92 -1.23
CA PRO A 419 -4.24 16.81 -1.39
C PRO A 419 -2.81 17.23 -1.04
N LEU A 420 -1.91 16.26 -0.91
CA LEU A 420 -0.49 16.50 -0.64
C LEU A 420 0.40 15.90 -1.72
N ILE A 421 1.34 16.70 -2.20
CA ILE A 421 2.46 16.26 -3.03
C ILE A 421 3.73 16.31 -2.18
N MET A 422 4.48 15.23 -2.20
CA MET A 422 5.75 15.12 -1.49
C MET A 422 6.87 14.75 -2.47
N ALA A 423 8.00 15.43 -2.34
CA ALA A 423 9.20 15.15 -3.15
C ALA A 423 10.39 14.81 -2.25
N ALA A 424 11.12 13.75 -2.57
CA ALA A 424 12.34 13.34 -1.87
C ALA A 424 13.49 13.08 -2.87
N PRO A 425 14.76 13.24 -2.46
CA PRO A 425 15.90 12.88 -3.30
C PRO A 425 15.88 11.38 -3.62
N LEU A 426 16.09 11.04 -4.89
CA LEU A 426 16.19 9.64 -5.34
C LEU A 426 17.65 9.28 -5.63
N ASP A 427 18.27 9.99 -6.57
CA ASP A 427 19.68 9.80 -6.95
C ASP A 427 20.33 11.18 -7.09
N VAL A 428 21.31 11.44 -6.22
CA VAL A 428 22.01 12.72 -6.13
C VAL A 428 22.94 12.90 -7.34
N GLU A 429 23.58 11.83 -7.82
CA GLU A 429 24.52 11.89 -8.94
C GLU A 429 23.77 12.17 -10.25
N LYS A 430 22.59 11.57 -10.40
CA LYS A 430 21.72 11.83 -11.56
C LYS A 430 20.86 13.07 -11.40
N GLY A 431 20.83 13.72 -10.24
CA GLY A 431 19.98 14.86 -9.95
C GLY A 431 18.48 14.56 -10.12
N THR A 432 18.03 13.36 -9.70
CA THR A 432 16.63 12.95 -9.77
C THR A 432 15.97 12.96 -8.40
N VAL A 433 14.69 13.30 -8.39
CA VAL A 433 13.82 13.27 -7.21
C VAL A 433 12.64 12.36 -7.47
N ILE A 434 12.22 11.63 -6.44
CA ILE A 434 10.96 10.90 -6.45
C ILE A 434 9.85 11.86 -6.01
N VAL A 435 8.75 11.88 -6.74
CA VAL A 435 7.57 12.71 -6.47
C VAL A 435 6.36 11.82 -6.31
N LEU A 436 5.65 11.98 -5.20
CA LEU A 436 4.45 11.25 -4.86
C LEU A 436 3.29 12.23 -4.64
N GLY A 437 2.13 11.95 -5.23
CA GLY A 437 0.87 12.65 -4.94
C GLY A 437 -0.12 11.76 -4.21
N ILE A 438 -0.69 12.23 -3.10
CA ILE A 438 -1.76 11.53 -2.37
C ILE A 438 -3.04 12.37 -2.29
N PRO A 439 -4.23 11.73 -2.34
CA PRO A 439 -5.50 12.45 -2.27
C PRO A 439 -5.70 13.10 -0.88
N PRO A 440 -6.68 14.01 -0.74
CA PRO A 440 -7.02 14.60 0.54
C PRO A 440 -7.39 13.55 1.60
N GLU A 441 -7.08 13.84 2.85
CA GLU A 441 -7.53 12.99 3.97
C GLU A 441 -9.02 13.21 4.22
N SER A 442 -9.83 12.19 3.93
CA SER A 442 -11.24 12.15 4.30
C SER A 442 -11.67 10.72 4.64
N GLU A 443 -12.52 10.60 5.66
CA GLU A 443 -13.12 9.33 6.09
C GLU A 443 -14.12 8.78 5.07
N THR A 444 -14.75 9.67 4.28
CA THR A 444 -15.70 9.31 3.21
C THR A 444 -15.05 9.20 1.84
N SER A 445 -13.72 9.32 1.76
CA SER A 445 -13.01 9.23 0.48
C SER A 445 -13.16 7.84 -0.13
N ASP A 446 -13.45 7.82 -1.43
CA ASP A 446 -13.38 6.63 -2.28
C ASP A 446 -11.92 6.18 -2.56
N LYS A 447 -10.94 6.87 -1.95
CA LYS A 447 -9.50 6.65 -2.05
C LYS A 447 -8.95 6.73 -3.49
N LYS A 448 -9.70 7.36 -4.40
CA LYS A 448 -9.24 7.58 -5.78
C LYS A 448 -8.11 8.60 -5.83
N ASN A 449 -7.10 8.29 -6.62
CA ASN A 449 -5.94 9.16 -6.82
C ASN A 449 -5.90 9.64 -8.27
N PHE A 450 -5.95 10.95 -8.48
CA PHE A 450 -5.91 11.57 -9.80
C PHE A 450 -4.51 12.04 -10.21
N PHE A 451 -3.52 11.96 -9.31
CA PHE A 451 -2.20 12.54 -9.56
C PHE A 451 -1.44 11.87 -10.70
N GLY A 452 -1.67 10.59 -10.99
CA GLY A 452 -0.94 9.92 -12.07
C GLY A 452 -1.10 10.61 -13.42
N ARG A 453 -2.35 10.88 -13.83
CA ARG A 453 -2.63 11.62 -15.07
C ARG A 453 -2.32 13.11 -14.96
N ALA A 454 -2.50 13.70 -13.78
CA ALA A 454 -2.16 15.10 -13.59
C ALA A 454 -0.66 15.34 -13.79
N PHE A 455 0.18 14.41 -13.31
CA PHE A 455 1.62 14.41 -13.51
C PHE A 455 2.00 14.20 -14.98
N GLU A 456 1.37 13.24 -15.66
CA GLU A 456 1.58 13.00 -17.09
C GLU A 456 1.30 14.26 -17.93
N LYS A 457 0.13 14.88 -17.76
CA LYS A 457 -0.24 16.12 -18.47
C LYS A 457 0.68 17.30 -18.13
N ALA A 458 1.10 17.42 -16.87
CA ALA A 458 2.03 18.47 -16.45
C ALA A 458 3.42 18.26 -17.07
N ALA A 459 3.86 17.01 -17.21
CA ALA A 459 5.12 16.66 -17.86
C ALA A 459 5.09 16.96 -19.36
N GLU A 460 4.01 16.58 -20.06
CA GLU A 460 3.82 16.83 -21.50
C GLU A 460 3.81 18.33 -21.83
N SER A 461 3.01 19.12 -21.09
CA SER A 461 2.86 20.56 -21.33
C SER A 461 4.15 21.36 -21.12
N THR A 462 5.07 20.85 -20.30
CA THR A 462 6.33 21.54 -19.97
C THR A 462 7.57 20.87 -20.56
N SER A 463 7.39 19.78 -21.33
CA SER A 463 8.46 18.91 -21.78
C SER A 463 9.45 18.60 -20.64
N SER A 464 8.91 18.24 -19.47
CA SER A 464 9.71 17.91 -18.29
C SER A 464 10.19 16.48 -18.35
N ARG A 465 11.45 16.24 -18.00
CA ARG A 465 12.05 14.91 -17.95
C ARG A 465 11.51 14.16 -16.74
N THR A 466 10.48 13.37 -16.98
CA THR A 466 9.84 12.50 -15.99
C THR A 466 9.95 11.05 -16.40
N LEU A 467 9.95 10.16 -15.41
CA LEU A 467 9.88 8.72 -15.61
C LEU A 467 8.71 8.15 -14.80
N HIS A 468 7.81 7.47 -15.51
CA HIS A 468 6.63 6.80 -14.95
C HIS A 468 6.85 5.29 -14.88
N ASP A 469 7.93 4.86 -14.21
CA ASP A 469 8.31 3.44 -14.14
C ASP A 469 7.55 2.65 -13.05
N HIS A 470 7.04 3.34 -12.03
CA HIS A 470 6.30 2.67 -10.95
C HIS A 470 4.92 2.18 -11.41
N PHE A 471 4.48 1.03 -10.87
CA PHE A 471 3.12 0.52 -11.09
C PHE A 471 2.05 1.44 -10.49
N ASP A 472 2.38 2.18 -9.43
CA ASP A 472 1.54 3.26 -8.92
C ASP A 472 1.81 4.52 -9.73
N THR A 473 0.86 4.89 -10.58
CA THR A 473 0.99 6.06 -11.45
C THR A 473 1.11 7.38 -10.67
N SER A 474 0.72 7.39 -9.40
CA SER A 474 0.87 8.57 -8.53
C SER A 474 2.29 8.77 -8.00
N VAL A 475 3.24 7.92 -8.39
CA VAL A 475 4.67 8.03 -8.10
C VAL A 475 5.44 8.19 -9.40
N ILE A 476 6.28 9.23 -9.48
CA ILE A 476 7.12 9.50 -10.65
C ILE A 476 8.55 9.84 -10.21
N GLU A 477 9.50 9.65 -11.12
CA GLU A 477 10.81 10.26 -11.00
C GLU A 477 10.87 11.53 -11.85
N LEU A 478 11.49 12.58 -11.33
CA LEU A 478 11.58 13.89 -11.97
C LEU A 478 13.00 14.42 -11.89
N LYS A 479 13.51 15.05 -12.95
CA LYS A 479 14.78 15.79 -12.90
C LYS A 479 14.64 17.06 -12.07
N MET A 480 15.57 17.28 -11.14
CA MET A 480 15.51 18.40 -10.19
C MET A 480 15.46 19.78 -10.89
N GLU A 481 16.12 19.91 -12.03
CA GLU A 481 16.11 21.11 -12.89
C GLU A 481 14.71 21.47 -13.41
N ASP A 482 13.88 20.47 -13.70
CA ASP A 482 12.56 20.65 -14.30
C ASP A 482 11.46 20.86 -13.26
N ARG A 483 11.79 20.74 -11.96
CA ARG A 483 10.83 20.78 -10.84
C ARG A 483 10.00 22.07 -10.80
N GLY A 484 10.62 23.23 -11.03
CA GLY A 484 9.93 24.52 -10.98
C GLY A 484 8.82 24.60 -12.02
N LYS A 485 9.18 24.46 -13.31
CA LYS A 485 8.23 24.50 -14.43
C LYS A 485 7.15 23.43 -14.30
N PHE A 486 7.50 22.22 -13.84
CA PHE A 486 6.54 21.13 -13.64
C PHE A 486 5.49 21.47 -12.59
N LEU A 487 5.90 22.03 -11.44
CA LEU A 487 4.96 22.42 -10.38
C LEU A 487 4.07 23.58 -10.81
N ASP A 488 4.59 24.56 -11.54
CA ASP A 488 3.80 25.69 -12.04
C ASP A 488 2.71 25.24 -13.02
N ALA A 489 3.04 24.31 -13.92
CA ALA A 489 2.06 23.70 -14.82
C ALA A 489 1.02 22.89 -14.06
N LEU A 490 1.43 22.15 -13.03
CA LEU A 490 0.51 21.38 -12.19
C LEU A 490 -0.43 22.29 -11.36
N ILE A 491 0.07 23.42 -10.85
CA ILE A 491 -0.78 24.43 -10.20
C ILE A 491 -1.81 24.96 -11.18
N THR A 492 -1.40 25.28 -12.41
CA THR A 492 -2.32 25.76 -13.46
C THR A 492 -3.36 24.72 -13.85
N LEU A 493 -2.99 23.44 -13.90
CA LEU A 493 -3.87 22.33 -14.28
C LEU A 493 -4.95 22.03 -13.22
N LEU A 494 -4.62 22.23 -11.94
CA LEU A 494 -5.46 21.85 -10.80
C LEU A 494 -6.20 23.01 -10.12
N SER A 495 -5.88 24.25 -10.52
CA SER A 495 -6.60 25.47 -10.08
C SER A 495 -7.86 25.65 -10.88
#